data_AF-A0A0A8K313-F1
#
_entry.id   AF-A0A0A8K313-F1
#
_cell.length_a   1.000
_cell.length_b   1.000
_cell.length_c   1.000
_cell.angle_alpha   90.00
_cell.angle_beta   90.00
_cell.angle_gamma   90.00
#
_symmetry.space_group_name_H-M   'P 1'
#
loop_
_entity.id
_entity.type
_entity.pdbx_description
1 polymer ?
#
loop_
_entity_poly.entity_id
_entity_poly.type
_entity_poly.pdbx_seq_one_letter_code
_entity_poly.pdbx_strand_id
1 'polypeptide(L)'
;MLNFEPPLPGFTTWAAEGHGFGFADATVSERVRGRVKRTVIVAVLGRGAAADVLDLIERKGAVAHLSYWIEPVDGFGQMQRTDPTPEQRDEKPNPQPNPEAKQ
;
A
#
# COMPACT_ATOMS: atom_id res chain seq x y z
N MET A 1 8.87 17.10 -0.50
CA MET A 1 7.73 16.17 -0.50
C MET A 1 7.16 16.12 -1.91
N LEU A 2 6.80 14.94 -2.42
CA LEU A 2 6.22 14.77 -3.75
C LEU A 2 4.80 15.39 -3.75
N ASN A 3 4.66 16.61 -4.27
CA ASN A 3 3.40 17.34 -4.27
C ASN A 3 2.56 16.87 -5.48
N PHE A 4 1.64 15.93 -5.25
CA PHE A 4 0.67 15.45 -6.23
C PHE A 4 -0.71 16.03 -5.94
N GLU A 5 -1.47 16.34 -7.00
CA GLU A 5 -2.86 16.75 -6.90
C GLU A 5 -3.69 15.84 -7.83
N PRO A 6 -4.60 15.00 -7.30
CA PRO A 6 -4.83 14.76 -5.87
C PRO A 6 -3.61 14.10 -5.19
N PRO A 7 -3.47 14.19 -3.85
CA PRO A 7 -2.38 13.57 -3.12
C PRO A 7 -2.27 12.07 -3.44
N LEU A 8 -1.05 11.58 -3.65
CA LEU A 8 -0.86 10.14 -3.80
C LEU A 8 -1.29 9.43 -2.51
N PRO A 9 -2.02 8.30 -2.62
CA PRO A 9 -2.24 7.43 -1.48
C PRO A 9 -0.89 6.90 -0.95
N GLY A 10 -0.94 6.28 0.23
CA GLY A 10 0.22 5.62 0.81
C GLY A 10 0.87 4.63 -0.17
N PHE A 11 2.19 4.57 -0.14
CA PHE A 11 2.99 3.62 -0.92
C PHE A 11 3.83 2.78 0.03
N THR A 12 4.28 1.63 -0.45
CA THR A 12 5.21 0.74 0.24
C THR A 12 6.50 0.65 -0.55
N THR A 13 7.62 0.50 0.16
CA THR A 13 8.93 0.31 -0.46
C THR A 13 9.63 -0.92 0.07
N TRP A 14 10.47 -1.53 -0.74
CA TRP A 14 11.39 -2.58 -0.30
C TRP A 14 12.67 -2.58 -1.12
N ALA A 15 13.73 -3.14 -0.54
CA ALA A 15 15.00 -3.36 -1.21
C ALA A 15 14.90 -4.55 -2.18
N ALA A 16 15.55 -4.43 -3.33
CA ALA A 16 15.62 -5.49 -4.34
C ALA A 16 17.00 -5.52 -5.01
N GLU A 17 17.28 -6.63 -5.71
CA GLU A 17 18.47 -6.78 -6.55
C GLU A 17 18.03 -6.87 -8.01
N GLY A 18 18.54 -5.96 -8.84
CA GLY A 18 18.24 -5.91 -10.27
C GLY A 18 19.33 -6.59 -11.10
N HIS A 19 18.93 -7.38 -12.08
CA HIS A 19 19.83 -8.16 -12.96
C HIS A 19 19.63 -7.83 -14.46
N GLY A 20 19.12 -6.63 -14.79
CA GLY A 20 18.66 -6.24 -16.15
C GLY A 20 19.71 -5.70 -17.13
N PHE A 21 19.21 -5.12 -18.23
CA PHE A 21 19.97 -4.75 -19.45
C PHE A 21 21.12 -3.76 -19.21
N GLY A 22 22.33 -4.32 -19.13
CA GLY A 22 23.57 -3.59 -19.34
C GLY A 22 24.11 -2.88 -18.10
N PHE A 23 25.33 -3.23 -17.74
CA PHE A 23 26.07 -2.57 -16.66
C PHE A 23 26.78 -1.29 -17.12
N ALA A 24 26.31 -0.65 -18.19
CA ALA A 24 26.98 0.50 -18.80
C ALA A 24 27.16 1.66 -17.80
N ASP A 25 26.14 1.88 -16.96
CA ASP A 25 26.15 2.90 -15.90
C ASP A 25 26.38 2.32 -14.50
N ALA A 26 26.71 1.03 -14.40
CA ALA A 26 26.92 0.39 -13.10
C ALA A 26 28.30 0.72 -12.53
N THR A 27 28.35 0.92 -11.21
CA THR A 27 29.63 1.09 -10.51
C THR A 27 30.51 -0.16 -10.67
N VAL A 28 31.82 -0.01 -10.48
CA VAL A 28 32.79 -1.12 -10.59
C VAL A 28 32.37 -2.31 -9.71
N SER A 29 31.88 -2.05 -8.49
CA SER A 29 31.42 -3.09 -7.56
C SER A 29 30.16 -3.83 -8.03
N GLU A 30 29.28 -3.15 -8.76
CA GLU A 30 28.04 -3.75 -9.31
C GLU A 30 28.32 -4.61 -10.54
N ARG A 31 29.29 -4.22 -11.37
CA ARG A 31 29.80 -5.06 -12.47
C ARG A 31 30.40 -6.36 -11.99
N VAL A 32 31.19 -6.32 -10.92
CA VAL A 32 31.87 -7.51 -10.37
C VAL A 32 30.86 -8.46 -9.69
N ARG A 33 29.78 -7.95 -9.09
CA ARG A 33 28.77 -8.78 -8.41
C ARG A 33 27.65 -9.29 -9.32
N GLY A 34 27.51 -8.78 -10.54
CA GLY A 34 26.43 -9.16 -11.45
C GLY A 34 25.02 -8.74 -10.99
N ARG A 35 24.93 -7.80 -10.05
CA ARG A 35 23.67 -7.32 -9.45
C ARG A 35 23.76 -5.85 -9.05
N VAL A 36 22.69 -5.10 -9.25
CA VAL A 36 22.56 -3.68 -8.90
C VAL A 36 21.57 -3.55 -7.75
N LYS A 37 21.90 -2.76 -6.71
CA LYS A 37 20.94 -2.48 -5.64
C LYS A 37 19.79 -1.64 -6.20
N ARG A 38 18.56 -2.06 -5.96
CA ARG A 38 17.35 -1.37 -6.40
C ARG A 38 16.42 -1.13 -5.22
N THR A 39 15.62 -0.08 -5.33
CA THR A 39 14.47 0.14 -4.46
C THR A 39 13.22 -0.04 -5.32
N VAL A 40 12.30 -0.88 -4.87
CA VAL A 40 10.98 -1.00 -5.48
C VAL A 40 10.02 -0.12 -4.70
N ILE A 41 9.19 0.62 -5.43
CA ILE A 41 8.12 1.45 -4.87
C ILE A 41 6.81 0.90 -5.45
N VAL A 42 5.86 0.57 -4.58
CA VAL A 42 4.55 0.07 -4.98
C VAL A 42 3.46 0.90 -4.33
N ALA A 43 2.48 1.29 -5.15
CA ALA A 43 1.30 2.01 -4.73
C ALA A 43 0.07 1.41 -5.41
N VAL A 44 -1.05 1.33 -4.69
CA VAL A 44 -2.34 0.96 -5.27
C VAL A 44 -3.03 2.24 -5.69
N LEU A 45 -3.20 2.41 -7.00
CA LEU A 45 -3.71 3.63 -7.62
C LEU A 45 -4.87 3.31 -8.56
N GLY A 46 -5.80 4.25 -8.70
CA GLY A 46 -6.73 4.22 -9.83
C GLY A 46 -5.96 4.33 -11.15
N ARG A 47 -6.50 3.74 -12.22
CA ARG A 47 -5.79 3.63 -13.51
C ARG A 47 -5.34 4.98 -14.09
N GLY A 48 -6.16 6.02 -13.96
CA GLY A 48 -5.81 7.38 -14.39
C GLY A 48 -4.62 7.94 -13.60
N ALA A 49 -4.70 7.88 -12.27
CA ALA A 49 -3.61 8.34 -11.40
C ALA A 49 -2.29 7.59 -11.64
N ALA A 50 -2.33 6.28 -11.95
CA ALA A 50 -1.13 5.54 -12.31
C ALA A 50 -0.47 6.09 -13.59
N ALA A 51 -1.27 6.47 -14.60
CA ALA A 51 -0.75 7.09 -15.82
C ALA A 51 -0.15 8.48 -15.52
N ASP A 52 -0.87 9.32 -14.74
CA ASP A 52 -0.40 10.66 -14.38
C ASP A 52 0.94 10.63 -13.62
N VAL A 53 1.13 9.64 -12.75
CA VAL A 53 2.40 9.42 -12.03
C VAL A 53 3.54 9.06 -12.98
N LEU A 54 3.30 8.15 -13.93
CA LEU A 54 4.32 7.73 -14.89
C LEU A 54 4.72 8.89 -15.81
N ASP A 55 3.73 9.66 -16.31
CA ASP A 55 3.95 10.88 -17.08
C ASP A 55 4.79 11.91 -16.29
N LEU A 56 4.50 12.07 -14.99
CA LEU A 56 5.26 12.98 -14.15
C LEU A 56 6.71 12.51 -13.96
N ILE A 57 6.91 11.21 -13.73
CA ILE A 57 8.23 10.61 -13.57
C ILE A 57 9.02 10.74 -14.87
N GLU A 58 8.40 10.53 -16.03
CA GLU A 58 9.07 10.72 -17.32
C GLU A 58 9.49 12.18 -17.53
N ARG A 59 8.59 13.14 -17.21
CA ARG A 59 8.86 14.57 -17.42
C ARG A 59 9.87 15.17 -16.44
N LYS A 60 9.87 14.71 -15.19
CA LYS A 60 10.67 15.30 -14.09
C LYS A 60 11.85 14.43 -13.66
N GLY A 61 11.86 13.15 -14.03
CA GLY A 61 12.80 12.17 -13.50
C GLY A 61 14.11 12.17 -14.27
N ALA A 62 15.21 12.38 -13.55
CA ALA A 62 16.56 12.07 -14.02
C ALA A 62 16.94 10.59 -13.75
N VAL A 63 15.95 9.67 -13.75
CA VAL A 63 16.18 8.25 -13.41
C VAL A 63 16.40 7.48 -14.69
N ALA A 64 17.67 7.35 -15.09
CA ALA A 64 18.05 6.47 -16.18
C ALA A 64 17.62 5.03 -15.88
N HIS A 65 17.08 4.34 -16.90
CA HIS A 65 16.71 2.92 -16.85
C HIS A 65 15.67 2.56 -15.77
N LEU A 66 14.71 3.43 -15.49
CA LEU A 66 13.57 3.09 -14.64
C LEU A 66 12.68 2.05 -15.35
N SER A 67 12.51 0.89 -14.72
CA SER A 67 11.52 -0.11 -15.15
C SER A 67 10.25 0.05 -14.32
N TYR A 68 9.10 -0.03 -14.98
CA TYR A 68 7.80 -0.01 -14.32
C TYR A 68 6.89 -1.07 -14.94
N TRP A 69 5.88 -1.48 -14.17
CA TRP A 69 4.78 -2.31 -14.65
C TRP A 69 3.52 -1.95 -13.88
N ILE A 70 2.35 -2.31 -14.41
CA ILE A 70 1.05 -2.14 -13.75
C ILE A 70 0.37 -3.49 -13.69
N GLU A 71 0.01 -3.91 -12.48
CA GLU A 71 -0.76 -5.12 -12.22
C GLU A 71 -2.20 -4.77 -11.82
N PRO A 72 -3.20 -5.57 -12.22
CA PRO A 72 -4.57 -5.40 -11.75
C PRO A 72 -4.67 -5.75 -10.26
N VAL A 73 -5.48 -4.99 -9.53
CA VAL A 73 -5.79 -5.24 -8.11
C VAL A 73 -7.28 -5.49 -8.00
N ASP A 74 -7.66 -6.75 -7.74
CA ASP A 74 -9.06 -7.17 -7.65
C ASP A 74 -9.76 -6.69 -6.37
N GLY A 75 -8.98 -6.41 -5.32
CA GLY A 75 -9.47 -5.88 -4.05
C GLY A 75 -8.39 -5.18 -3.24
N PHE A 76 -8.74 -4.07 -2.61
CA PHE A 76 -7.83 -3.29 -1.76
C PHE A 76 -8.61 -2.66 -0.60
N GLY A 77 -8.02 -2.65 0.58
CA GLY A 77 -8.62 -2.06 1.76
C GLY A 77 -7.76 -2.23 3.00
N GLN A 78 -8.27 -1.74 4.12
CA GLN A 78 -7.63 -1.94 5.42
C GLN A 78 -8.41 -3.00 6.19
N MET A 79 -7.71 -4.03 6.66
CA MET A 79 -8.28 -4.98 7.60
C MET A 79 -8.36 -4.32 8.98
N GLN A 80 -9.57 -4.21 9.52
CA GLN A 80 -9.80 -3.84 10.91
C GLN A 80 -10.11 -5.10 11.70
N ARG A 81 -9.50 -5.25 12.87
CA ARG A 81 -9.78 -6.38 13.76
C ARG A 81 -11.19 -6.22 14.32
N THR A 82 -12.08 -7.15 14.00
CA THR A 82 -13.43 -7.24 14.57
C THR A 82 -13.44 -8.23 15.73
N ASP A 83 -12.65 -7.98 16.78
CA ASP A 83 -12.86 -8.72 18.03
C ASP A 83 -14.05 -8.08 18.74
N PRO A 84 -15.17 -8.80 19.01
CA PRO A 84 -16.18 -8.27 19.91
C PRO A 84 -15.59 -8.22 21.32
N THR A 85 -15.53 -7.02 21.90
CA THR A 85 -15.18 -6.81 23.30
C THR A 85 -16.10 -7.67 24.19
N PRO A 86 -15.60 -8.40 25.20
CA PRO A 86 -16.40 -9.30 26.05
C PRO A 86 -17.60 -8.66 26.77
N GLU A 87 -17.68 -7.33 26.83
CA GLU A 87 -18.69 -6.58 27.61
C GLU A 87 -20.14 -6.70 27.08
N GLN A 88 -20.37 -7.26 25.89
CA GLN A 88 -21.73 -7.40 25.34
C GLN A 88 -22.44 -8.73 25.69
N ARG A 89 -21.86 -9.60 26.52
CA ARG A 89 -22.50 -10.89 26.90
C ARG A 89 -23.39 -10.83 28.15
N ASP A 90 -23.34 -9.75 28.93
CA ASP A 90 -23.94 -9.71 30.28
C ASP A 90 -25.09 -8.71 30.47
N GLU A 91 -25.79 -8.30 29.42
CA GLU A 91 -27.11 -7.67 29.58
C GLU A 91 -28.21 -8.74 29.66
N LYS A 92 -28.43 -9.27 30.88
CA LYS A 92 -29.64 -10.06 31.19
C LYS A 92 -30.88 -9.17 31.06
N PRO A 93 -32.03 -9.69 30.62
CA PRO A 93 -33.27 -8.91 30.56
C PRO A 93 -33.70 -8.43 31.95
N ASN A 94 -33.98 -7.13 32.06
CA ASN A 94 -34.60 -6.49 33.21
C ASN A 94 -35.93 -7.18 33.56
N PRO A 95 -36.13 -7.76 34.76
CA PRO A 95 -37.44 -8.26 35.15
C PRO A 95 -38.33 -7.06 35.50
N GLN A 96 -39.37 -6.82 34.70
CA GLN A 96 -40.44 -5.87 35.02
C GLN A 96 -41.09 -6.26 36.37
N PRO A 97 -41.41 -5.28 37.24
CA PRO A 97 -42.13 -5.55 38.47
C PRO A 97 -43.59 -5.91 38.17
N ASN A 98 -44.02 -7.09 38.61
CA ASN A 98 -45.40 -7.56 38.48
C ASN A 98 -46.31 -6.76 39.44
N PRO A 99 -47.35 -6.05 38.95
CA PRO A 99 -48.23 -5.29 39.80
C PRO A 99 -49.49 -6.09 40.13
N GLU A 100 -49.41 -7.11 41.00
CA GLU A 100 -50.63 -7.73 41.53
C GLU A 100 -50.37 -8.54 42.81
N ALA A 101 -50.43 -7.85 43.94
CA ALA A 101 -50.81 -8.44 45.21
C ALA A 101 -52.01 -7.65 45.73
N LYS A 102 -53.21 -8.10 45.35
CA LYS A 102 -54.46 -7.71 45.98
C LYS A 102 -55.22 -8.97 46.37
N GLN A 103 -55.66 -8.94 47.64
CA GLN A 103 -56.59 -9.81 48.37
C GLN A 103 -55.98 -11.01 49.09
#